data_AF-A0A6A0AK20-F1
#
_entry.id   AF-A0A6A0AK20-F1
#
_cell.length_a   1.000
_cell.length_b   1.000
_cell.length_c   1.000
_cell.angle_alpha   90.00
_cell.angle_beta   90.00
_cell.angle_gamma   90.00
#
_symmetry.space_group_name_H-M   'P 1'
#
loop_
_entity.id
_entity.type
_entity.pdbx_description
1 polymer ?
#
loop_
_entity_poly.entity_id
_entity_poly.type
_entity_poly.pdbx_seq_one_letter_code
_entity_poly.pdbx_strand_id
1 'polypeptide(L)'
;MALTDPTSFANHQQIRLTAVVEGKAGAEELVLDTSSGLAIHRVELLQPGTAPPAPPSPLSHHWGEPHKALGRPLHIPLPSPQPLGSRVCLGVRFTTPSSSSALQWLEPSQTAGGQHPYLFSHWLAQDSPGAKMTYTAK
;
A
#
# COMPACT_ATOMS: atom_id res chain seq x y z
N MET A 1 -22.33 -24.80 15.90
CA MET A 1 -20.93 -24.95 15.50
C MET A 1 -20.70 -24.02 14.31
N ALA A 2 -20.40 -22.75 14.57
CA ALA A 2 -20.16 -21.76 13.52
C ALA A 2 -18.65 -21.65 13.33
N LEU A 3 -18.20 -22.04 12.15
CA LEU A 3 -16.83 -21.80 11.68
C LEU A 3 -16.77 -20.33 11.25
N THR A 4 -16.23 -19.46 12.09
CA THR A 4 -15.91 -18.08 11.73
C THR A 4 -14.49 -17.82 12.17
N ASP A 5 -13.55 -18.32 11.36
CA ASP A 5 -12.17 -17.88 11.45
C ASP A 5 -12.08 -16.55 10.70
N PRO A 6 -11.91 -15.40 11.39
CA PRO A 6 -11.80 -14.09 10.76
C PRO A 6 -10.57 -13.98 9.84
N THR A 7 -9.68 -14.98 9.82
CA THR A 7 -8.53 -15.02 8.90
C THR A 7 -8.87 -15.49 7.48
N SER A 8 -10.07 -16.02 7.21
CA SER A 8 -10.40 -16.56 5.87
C SER A 8 -10.56 -15.51 4.76
N PHE A 9 -10.41 -14.22 5.07
CA PHE A 9 -10.55 -13.10 4.13
C PHE A 9 -9.21 -12.48 3.72
N ALA A 10 -8.08 -13.17 3.94
CA ALA A 10 -6.76 -12.72 3.51
C ALA A 10 -6.63 -12.68 1.97
N ASN A 11 -7.22 -11.65 1.36
CA ASN A 11 -7.07 -11.37 -0.05
C ASN A 11 -5.78 -10.59 -0.27
N HIS A 12 -5.00 -11.03 -1.26
CA HIS A 12 -3.87 -10.26 -1.77
C HIS A 12 -4.40 -8.96 -2.38
N GLN A 13 -3.98 -7.84 -1.79
CA GLN A 13 -4.26 -6.51 -2.28
C GLN A 13 -3.11 -6.06 -3.18
N GLN A 14 -3.45 -5.31 -4.23
CA GLN A 14 -2.46 -4.67 -5.06
C GLN A 14 -2.81 -3.20 -5.20
N ILE A 15 -1.83 -2.35 -4.93
CA ILE A 15 -1.92 -0.93 -5.23
C ILE A 15 -0.90 -0.61 -6.32
N ARG A 16 -1.33 0.22 -7.27
CA ARG A 16 -0.45 0.91 -8.20
C ARG A 16 -0.26 2.33 -7.68
N LEU A 17 0.98 2.68 -7.37
CA LEU A 17 1.37 4.01 -6.92
C LEU A 17 2.07 4.71 -8.07
N THR A 18 1.64 5.93 -8.38
CA THR A 18 2.41 6.82 -9.28
C THR A 18 2.83 8.02 -8.47
N ALA A 19 4.13 8.19 -8.30
CA ALA A 19 4.73 9.32 -7.63
C ALA A 19 5.38 10.25 -8.65
N VAL A 20 5.25 11.54 -8.44
CA VAL A 20 6.03 12.56 -9.13
C VAL A 20 7.15 12.97 -8.19
N VAL A 21 8.40 12.98 -8.67
CA VAL A 21 9.53 13.44 -7.86
C VAL A 21 9.48 14.96 -7.80
N GLU A 22 9.07 15.47 -6.65
CA GLU A 22 9.03 16.89 -6.32
C GLU A 22 10.18 17.25 -5.35
N GLY A 23 10.70 18.47 -5.42
CA GLY A 23 11.78 18.94 -4.55
C GLY A 23 13.17 18.93 -5.20
N LYS A 24 14.12 18.15 -4.66
CA LYS A 24 15.52 18.11 -5.13
C LYS A 24 15.72 16.95 -6.12
N ALA A 25 16.39 17.23 -7.24
CA ALA A 25 16.81 16.18 -8.18
C ALA A 25 17.75 15.17 -7.51
N GLY A 26 17.76 13.94 -8.02
CA GLY A 26 18.61 12.85 -7.54
C GLY A 26 17.98 12.03 -6.42
N ALA A 27 16.65 11.88 -6.41
CA ALA A 27 16.00 10.96 -5.49
C ALA A 27 16.39 9.51 -5.85
N GLU A 28 16.98 8.80 -4.91
CA GLU A 28 17.49 7.43 -5.08
C GLU A 28 16.61 6.38 -4.41
N GLU A 29 15.65 6.82 -3.59
CA GLU A 29 14.79 5.96 -2.80
C GLU A 29 13.39 6.55 -2.70
N LEU A 30 12.38 5.68 -2.67
CA LEU A 30 11.04 6.01 -2.21
C LEU A 30 10.82 5.38 -0.84
N VAL A 31 10.35 6.19 0.11
CA VAL A 31 9.94 5.73 1.44
C VAL A 31 8.44 5.87 1.57
N LEU A 32 7.77 4.78 1.97
CA LEU A 32 6.33 4.73 2.19
C LEU A 32 6.01 4.48 3.65
N ASP A 33 5.04 5.22 4.19
CA ASP A 33 4.49 4.97 5.52
C ASP A 33 3.68 3.67 5.52
N THR A 34 3.87 2.84 6.54
CA THR A 34 3.08 1.62 6.73
C THR A 34 2.76 1.41 8.20
N SER A 35 1.59 0.83 8.47
CA SER A 35 1.26 0.35 9.81
C SER A 35 1.89 -1.02 10.09
N SER A 36 1.99 -1.38 11.37
CA SER A 36 2.55 -2.67 11.78
C SER A 36 1.73 -3.85 11.22
N GLY A 37 2.43 -4.84 10.66
CA GLY A 37 1.84 -6.12 10.23
C GLY A 37 1.46 -6.22 8.75
N LEU A 38 1.70 -5.19 7.95
CA LEU A 38 1.58 -5.27 6.49
C LEU A 38 2.58 -6.29 5.93
N ALA A 39 2.10 -7.25 5.15
CA ALA A 39 2.97 -8.21 4.45
C ALA A 39 3.21 -7.75 3.02
N ILE A 40 4.44 -7.38 2.66
CA ILE A 40 4.83 -7.02 1.29
C ILE A 40 5.27 -8.28 0.54
N HIS A 41 4.60 -8.58 -0.58
CA HIS A 41 4.89 -9.76 -1.40
C HIS A 41 5.78 -9.42 -2.58
N ARG A 42 5.57 -8.24 -3.18
CA ARG A 42 6.28 -7.81 -4.38
C ARG A 42 6.24 -6.29 -4.53
N VAL A 43 7.37 -5.73 -4.95
CA VAL A 43 7.49 -4.35 -5.42
C VAL A 43 8.05 -4.38 -6.82
N GLU A 44 7.46 -3.60 -7.73
CA GLU A 44 7.83 -3.58 -9.14
C GLU A 44 7.85 -2.16 -9.69
N LEU A 45 8.83 -1.85 -10.52
CA LEU A 45 8.84 -0.65 -11.34
C LEU A 45 7.97 -0.89 -12.59
N LEU A 46 7.08 0.06 -12.84
CA LEU A 46 6.14 0.05 -13.95
C LEU A 46 6.58 1.14 -14.93
N GLN A 47 6.79 0.78 -16.20
CA GLN A 47 7.14 1.77 -17.21
C GLN A 47 5.90 2.57 -17.65
N PRO A 48 5.91 3.92 -17.51
CA PRO A 48 4.80 4.74 -17.98
C PRO A 48 4.77 4.78 -19.52
N GLY A 49 3.58 4.59 -20.11
CA GLY A 49 3.30 5.05 -21.48
C GLY A 49 3.95 4.28 -22.64
N THR A 50 4.47 3.07 -22.45
CA THR A 50 4.95 2.23 -23.56
C THR A 50 3.82 1.35 -24.09
N ALA A 51 3.65 1.33 -25.43
CA ALA A 51 2.78 0.40 -26.13
C ALA A 51 3.63 -0.44 -27.11
N PRO A 52 3.67 -1.79 -26.94
CA PRO A 52 3.11 -2.56 -25.84
C PRO A 52 3.79 -2.25 -24.49
N PRO A 53 3.11 -2.44 -23.34
CA PRO A 53 3.70 -2.19 -22.04
C PRO A 53 4.88 -3.13 -21.84
N ALA A 54 6.04 -2.57 -21.50
CA ALA A 54 7.16 -3.38 -21.05
C ALA A 54 6.77 -4.17 -19.79
N PRO A 55 7.27 -5.40 -19.61
CA PRO A 55 7.01 -6.16 -18.40
C PRO A 55 7.52 -5.38 -17.17
N PRO A 56 6.79 -5.42 -16.04
CA PRO A 56 7.26 -4.84 -14.79
C PRO A 56 8.61 -5.40 -14.39
N SER A 57 9.53 -4.55 -13.91
CA SER A 57 10.80 -4.99 -13.37
C SER A 57 10.74 -5.06 -11.84
N PRO A 58 11.20 -6.15 -11.20
CA PRO A 58 11.18 -6.26 -9.75
C PRO A 58 12.13 -5.25 -9.10
N LEU A 59 11.72 -4.71 -7.95
CA LEU A 59 12.54 -3.88 -7.08
C LEU A 59 12.77 -4.55 -5.74
N SER A 60 13.97 -4.32 -5.18
CA SER A 60 14.22 -4.64 -3.78
C SER A 60 13.45 -3.69 -2.86
N HIS A 61 13.16 -4.16 -1.66
CA HIS A 61 12.60 -3.34 -0.60
C HIS A 61 13.12 -3.84 0.73
N HIS A 62 13.16 -2.96 1.72
CA HIS A 62 13.50 -3.32 3.09
C HIS A 62 12.71 -2.45 4.05
N TRP A 63 12.66 -2.89 5.29
CA TRP A 63 11.96 -2.18 6.34
C TRP A 63 12.94 -1.36 7.17
N GLY A 64 12.58 -0.12 7.48
CA GLY A 64 13.32 0.67 8.46
C GLY A 64 12.92 0.33 9.90
N GLU A 65 13.39 1.16 10.83
CA GLU A 65 13.09 0.99 12.25
C GLU A 65 11.62 1.31 12.57
N PRO A 66 10.94 0.48 13.38
CA PRO A 66 9.56 0.75 13.77
C PRO A 66 9.48 1.95 14.72
N HIS A 67 8.51 2.81 14.47
CA HIS A 67 8.14 3.93 15.34
C HIS A 67 6.82 3.65 16.05
N LYS A 68 6.77 3.92 17.35
CA LYS A 68 5.63 3.58 18.22
C LYS A 68 4.28 4.11 17.72
N ALA A 69 4.27 5.30 17.15
CA ALA A 69 3.04 5.97 16.70
C ALA A 69 2.81 5.93 15.18
N LEU A 70 3.86 5.75 14.38
CA LEU A 70 3.81 5.94 12.92
C LEU A 70 3.94 4.60 12.16
N GLY A 71 4.08 3.49 12.89
CA GLY A 71 4.29 2.19 12.27
C GLY A 71 5.72 2.00 11.80
N ARG A 72 5.94 1.51 10.59
CA ARG A 72 7.27 1.13 10.08
C ARG A 72 7.45 1.63 8.65
N PRO A 73 8.53 2.36 8.33
CA PRO A 73 8.75 2.83 6.96
C PRO A 73 9.17 1.67 6.05
N LEU A 74 8.61 1.63 4.85
CA LEU A 74 9.03 0.75 3.76
C LEU A 74 9.95 1.52 2.81
N HIS A 75 11.20 1.08 2.74
CA HIS A 75 12.23 1.66 1.89
C HIS A 75 12.33 0.90 0.57
N ILE A 76 12.26 1.61 -0.55
CA ILE A 76 12.30 1.08 -1.91
C ILE A 76 13.41 1.81 -2.69
N PRO A 77 14.60 1.22 -2.79
CA PRO A 77 15.67 1.75 -3.62
C PRO A 77 15.27 1.81 -5.10
N LEU A 78 15.52 2.93 -5.75
CA LEU A 78 15.29 3.13 -7.18
C LEU A 78 16.53 2.73 -7.98
N PRO A 79 16.38 2.23 -9.22
CA PRO A 79 17.50 1.74 -10.01
C PRO A 79 18.49 2.83 -10.45
N SER A 80 18.06 4.10 -10.41
CA SER A 80 18.90 5.25 -10.70
C SER A 80 18.36 6.51 -10.02
N PRO A 81 19.21 7.53 -9.79
CA PRO A 81 18.77 8.82 -9.29
C PRO A 81 17.74 9.47 -10.23
N GLN A 82 16.62 9.91 -9.67
CA GLN A 82 15.52 10.44 -10.47
C GLN A 82 15.68 11.93 -10.77
N PRO A 83 15.51 12.36 -12.03
CA PRO A 83 15.44 13.78 -12.38
C PRO A 83 14.27 14.47 -11.69
N LEU A 84 14.42 15.76 -11.39
CA LEU A 84 13.33 16.57 -10.87
C LEU A 84 12.16 16.60 -11.87
N GLY A 85 10.93 16.41 -11.38
CA GLY A 85 9.72 16.38 -12.21
C GLY A 85 9.51 15.08 -12.98
N SER A 86 10.40 14.08 -12.83
CA SER A 86 10.16 12.75 -13.41
C SER A 86 9.02 12.04 -12.68
N ARG A 87 8.40 11.08 -13.39
CA ARG A 87 7.35 10.23 -12.84
C ARG A 87 7.88 8.83 -12.62
N VAL A 88 7.70 8.32 -11.40
CA VAL A 88 7.99 6.93 -11.04
C VAL A 88 6.67 6.22 -10.79
N CYS A 89 6.42 5.12 -11.51
CA CYS A 89 5.23 4.30 -11.31
C CYS A 89 5.66 2.96 -10.71
N LEU A 90 5.06 2.58 -9.57
CA LEU A 90 5.36 1.36 -8.85
C LEU A 90 4.11 0.52 -8.66
N GLY A 91 4.27 -0.80 -8.69
CA GLY A 91 3.28 -1.76 -8.24
C GLY A 91 3.72 -2.35 -6.91
N VAL A 92 2.84 -2.31 -5.90
CA VAL A 92 3.07 -2.96 -4.60
C VAL A 92 1.95 -3.97 -4.37
N ARG A 93 2.34 -5.24 -4.18
CA ARG A 93 1.44 -6.32 -3.77
C ARG A 93 1.64 -6.60 -2.30
N PHE A 94 0.55 -6.58 -1.55
CA PHE A 94 0.60 -6.75 -0.10
C PHE A 94 -0.66 -7.43 0.44
N THR A 95 -0.61 -7.78 1.72
CA THR A 95 -1.78 -8.24 2.48
C THR A 95 -1.84 -7.47 3.79
N THR A 96 -3.03 -6.96 4.12
CA THR A 96 -3.28 -6.34 5.42
C THR A 96 -3.51 -7.41 6.49
N PRO A 97 -3.00 -7.20 7.72
CA PRO A 97 -3.30 -8.11 8.82
C PRO A 97 -4.76 -7.92 9.26
N SER A 98 -5.35 -8.96 9.86
CA SER A 98 -6.67 -8.87 10.50
C SER A 98 -6.70 -7.87 11.67
N SER A 99 -5.53 -7.59 12.26
CA SER A 99 -5.32 -6.58 13.30
C SER A 99 -5.07 -5.17 12.76
N SER A 100 -5.31 -4.92 11.46
CA SER A 100 -5.12 -3.59 10.87
C SER A 100 -5.96 -2.55 11.60
N SER A 101 -5.33 -1.49 12.11
CA SER A 101 -6.01 -0.40 12.80
C SER A 101 -6.91 0.45 11.89
N ALA A 102 -6.70 0.38 10.58
CA ALA A 102 -7.47 1.14 9.59
C ALA A 102 -8.72 0.38 9.08
N LEU A 103 -8.87 -0.90 9.43
CA LEU A 103 -9.95 -1.75 8.94
C LEU A 103 -10.75 -2.28 10.12
N GLN A 104 -12.07 -2.07 10.11
CA GLN A 104 -12.97 -2.69 11.06
C GLN A 104 -13.80 -3.75 10.36
N TRP A 105 -13.63 -4.98 10.82
CA TRP A 105 -14.46 -6.12 10.44
C TRP A 105 -15.56 -6.29 11.49
N LEU A 106 -16.80 -6.44 11.03
CA LEU A 106 -17.98 -6.73 11.84
C LEU A 106 -18.51 -8.10 11.48
N GLU A 107 -18.70 -8.93 12.50
CA GLU A 107 -19.44 -10.18 12.38
C GLU A 107 -20.91 -9.90 12.04
N PRO A 108 -21.65 -10.86 11.43
CA PRO A 108 -23.06 -10.67 11.10
C PRO A 108 -23.91 -10.13 12.25
N SER A 109 -23.70 -10.63 13.48
CA SER A 109 -24.40 -10.22 14.70
C SER A 109 -24.14 -8.77 15.13
N GLN A 110 -23.05 -8.17 14.67
CA GLN A 110 -22.69 -6.77 14.92
C GLN A 110 -23.25 -5.84 13.83
N THR A 111 -23.90 -6.40 12.80
CA THR A 111 -24.59 -5.63 11.75
C THR A 111 -26.08 -5.55 12.04
N ALA A 112 -26.73 -4.50 11.55
CA ALA A 112 -28.18 -4.34 11.71
C ALA A 112 -29.01 -5.50 11.13
N GLY A 113 -28.49 -6.18 10.10
CA GLY A 113 -29.19 -7.28 9.43
C GLY A 113 -28.99 -8.65 10.07
N GLY A 114 -27.95 -8.85 10.89
CA GLY A 114 -27.68 -10.13 11.56
C GLY A 114 -27.23 -11.29 10.64
N GLN A 115 -27.21 -11.11 9.32
CA GLN A 115 -27.01 -12.20 8.35
C GLN A 115 -25.67 -12.17 7.61
N HIS A 116 -25.10 -10.99 7.37
CA HIS A 116 -23.88 -10.83 6.57
C HIS A 116 -22.83 -10.04 7.33
N PRO A 117 -21.54 -10.39 7.21
CA PRO A 117 -20.47 -9.59 7.79
C PRO A 117 -20.36 -8.23 7.07
N TYR A 118 -19.68 -7.29 7.69
CA TYR A 118 -19.46 -5.96 7.12
C TYR A 118 -18.03 -5.50 7.35
N LEU A 119 -17.43 -4.87 6.32
CA LEU A 119 -16.10 -4.27 6.38
C LEU A 119 -16.23 -2.79 6.07
N PHE A 120 -15.61 -1.95 6.90
CA PHE A 120 -15.35 -0.58 6.54
C PHE A 120 -13.91 -0.19 6.90
N SER A 121 -13.40 0.83 6.19
CA SER A 121 -12.13 1.45 6.51
C SER A 121 -12.37 2.76 7.25
N HIS A 122 -11.47 3.10 8.18
CA HIS A 122 -11.44 4.41 8.82
C HIS A 122 -10.02 4.95 8.76
N TRP A 123 -9.84 6.04 8.01
CA TRP A 123 -8.58 6.74 7.86
C TRP A 123 -8.88 8.20 7.48
N LEU A 124 -8.06 9.12 7.97
CA LEU A 124 -7.96 10.47 7.41
C LEU A 124 -7.02 10.37 6.19
N ALA A 125 -7.37 11.03 5.09
CA ALA A 125 -6.74 10.77 3.81
C ALA A 125 -5.24 11.09 3.77
N GLN A 126 -4.42 10.05 3.57
CA GLN A 126 -2.95 10.06 3.50
C GLN A 126 -2.25 10.43 4.81
N ASP A 127 -1.24 9.65 5.24
CA ASP A 127 -0.41 9.94 6.44
C ASP A 127 0.53 11.16 6.26
N SER A 128 0.19 12.01 5.28
CA SER A 128 0.86 13.25 4.93
C SER A 128 -0.13 14.11 4.12
N PRO A 129 -0.87 15.04 4.75
CA PRO A 129 -1.91 15.84 4.08
C PRO A 129 -1.37 16.80 3.01
N GLY A 130 -0.05 17.00 2.95
CA GLY A 130 0.62 17.82 1.94
C GLY A 130 0.74 17.16 0.57
N ALA A 131 0.65 15.84 0.50
CA ALA A 131 0.65 15.10 -0.76
C ALA A 131 -0.79 14.76 -1.16
N LYS A 132 -1.08 14.81 -2.46
CA LYS A 132 -2.42 14.53 -3.01
C LYS A 132 -2.27 13.56 -4.18
N MET A 133 -3.17 12.59 -4.26
CA MET A 133 -3.19 11.62 -5.34
C MET A 133 -4.62 11.31 -5.80
N THR A 134 -4.77 11.00 -7.09
CA THR A 134 -5.97 10.35 -7.60
C THR A 134 -5.83 8.84 -7.46
N TYR A 135 -6.94 8.11 -7.31
CA TYR A 135 -6.92 6.66 -7.21
C TYR A 135 -8.05 6.03 -8.03
N THR A 136 -7.84 4.78 -8.42
CA THR A 136 -8.89 3.87 -8.90
C THR A 136 -8.75 2.55 -8.16
N ALA A 137 -9.88 1.87 -7.91
CA ALA A 137 -9.93 0.59 -7.21
C ALA A 137 -10.85 -0.38 -7.96
N LYS A 138 -10.58 -1.68 -7.85
CA LYS A 138 -11.37 -2.77 -8.46
C LYS A 138 -11.49 -3.92 -7.47
#